data_AF-A0A812HE28-F1
#
_entry.id   AF-A0A812HE28-F1
#
_cell.length_a   1.000
_cell.length_b   1.000
_cell.length_c   1.000
_cell.angle_alpha   90.00
_cell.angle_beta   90.00
_cell.angle_gamma   90.00
#
_symmetry.space_group_name_H-M   'P 1'
#
loop_
_entity.id
_entity.type
_entity.pdbx_description
1 polymer ?
#
loop_
_entity_poly.entity_id
_entity_poly.type
_entity_poly.pdbx_seq_one_letter_code
_entity_poly.pdbx_strand_id
1 'polypeptide(L)'
;MQQAANPWDLSARSASSMDEPQPSSRSMNKVKPDKMQRAAMQSLAEADVLQLLLQQVFERASLDGVLIESFYLQQQIHWEIEKCSSPRLSSPKTMRTMRNLHKLLTRMSLKRMIQFIQHSPVRDHSFLDDVQTQMASLRAGTSDLSGVRLAKSVWL
;
A
#
# COMPACT_ATOMS: atom_id res chain seq x y z
N MET A 1 -30.39 16.67 -73.15
CA MET A 1 -30.99 17.28 -71.94
C MET A 1 -29.91 17.35 -70.88
N GLN A 2 -29.75 18.52 -70.25
CA GLN A 2 -28.76 18.83 -69.24
C GLN A 2 -29.25 18.41 -67.84
N GLN A 3 -28.33 17.90 -67.01
CA GLN A 3 -28.22 18.04 -65.53
C GLN A 3 -26.90 17.33 -65.18
N ALA A 4 -25.76 17.98 -64.98
CA ALA A 4 -25.36 19.00 -64.00
C ALA A 4 -25.36 18.50 -62.54
N ALA A 5 -24.14 18.18 -62.08
CA ALA A 5 -23.52 18.59 -60.80
C ALA A 5 -23.85 17.71 -59.56
N ASN A 6 -22.94 17.37 -58.64
CA ASN A 6 -21.57 17.85 -58.42
C ASN A 6 -20.87 16.99 -57.31
N PRO A 7 -19.67 17.35 -56.81
CA PRO A 7 -18.54 16.44 -56.63
C PRO A 7 -18.07 16.33 -55.15
N TRP A 8 -17.00 15.58 -54.89
CA TRP A 8 -16.25 15.50 -53.62
C TRP A 8 -16.91 14.76 -52.44
N ASP A 9 -16.49 13.50 -52.24
CA ASP A 9 -15.70 13.10 -51.06
C ASP A 9 -15.33 11.61 -51.23
N LEU A 10 -14.22 11.28 -51.90
CA LEU A 10 -12.84 11.21 -51.40
C LEU A 10 -12.68 10.58 -50.01
N SER A 11 -11.82 9.56 -50.03
CA SER A 11 -11.03 9.00 -48.93
C SER A 11 -11.77 8.01 -48.03
N ALA A 12 -11.54 6.73 -48.26
CA ALA A 12 -10.47 5.95 -47.59
C ALA A 12 -10.97 5.44 -46.22
N ARG A 13 -10.74 4.20 -45.80
CA ARG A 13 -9.60 3.33 -46.06
C ARG A 13 -9.96 1.94 -45.52
N SER A 14 -9.58 0.91 -46.27
CA SER A 14 -9.52 -0.49 -45.84
C SER A 14 -8.61 -0.72 -44.63
N ALA A 15 -8.93 -1.77 -43.87
CA ALA A 15 -8.06 -2.77 -43.22
C ALA A 15 -8.64 -3.13 -41.83
N SER A 16 -9.15 -4.34 -41.62
CA SER A 16 -8.37 -5.54 -41.25
C SER A 16 -7.62 -5.37 -39.93
N SER A 17 -7.95 -6.19 -38.91
CA SER A 17 -6.98 -7.05 -38.20
C SER A 17 -7.36 -7.30 -36.74
N MET A 18 -7.41 -8.59 -36.39
CA MET A 18 -7.13 -9.20 -35.08
C MET A 18 -8.11 -8.94 -33.92
N ASP A 19 -8.96 -9.95 -33.68
CA ASP A 19 -9.45 -10.30 -32.35
C ASP A 19 -8.26 -10.66 -31.44
N GLU A 20 -7.86 -9.69 -30.61
CA GLU A 20 -6.93 -9.90 -29.51
C GLU A 20 -7.69 -10.53 -28.32
N PRO A 21 -7.23 -11.64 -27.71
CA PRO A 21 -7.86 -12.17 -26.52
C PRO A 21 -7.60 -11.22 -25.34
N GLN A 22 -8.64 -10.46 -25.02
CA GLN A 22 -8.74 -9.59 -23.85
C GLN A 22 -8.22 -10.34 -22.60
N PRO A 23 -7.18 -9.85 -21.90
CA PRO A 23 -6.68 -10.51 -20.72
C PRO A 23 -7.78 -10.51 -19.67
N SER A 24 -8.22 -11.72 -19.32
CA SER A 24 -9.17 -12.00 -18.24
C SER A 24 -8.85 -11.10 -17.05
N SER A 25 -9.79 -10.24 -16.70
CA SER A 25 -9.74 -9.47 -15.47
C SER A 25 -9.65 -10.45 -14.31
N ARG A 26 -8.43 -10.73 -13.85
CA ARG A 26 -8.20 -11.36 -12.54
C ARG A 26 -8.95 -10.48 -11.57
N SER A 27 -10.12 -10.93 -11.13
CA SER A 27 -10.88 -10.25 -10.10
C SER A 27 -9.90 -10.01 -8.97
N MET A 28 -9.57 -8.76 -8.70
CA MET A 28 -8.77 -8.41 -7.53
C MET A 28 -9.57 -8.86 -6.33
N ASN A 29 -9.33 -10.11 -5.92
CA ASN A 29 -10.00 -10.75 -4.81
C ASN A 29 -9.82 -9.79 -3.66
N LYS A 30 -10.94 -9.18 -3.26
CA LYS A 30 -10.92 -8.23 -2.17
C LYS A 30 -10.67 -9.08 -0.92
N VAL A 31 -9.39 -9.27 -0.57
CA VAL A 31 -9.00 -10.02 0.62
C VAL A 31 -9.71 -9.37 1.80
N LYS A 32 -10.65 -10.11 2.39
CA LYS A 32 -11.46 -9.68 3.52
C LYS A 32 -11.03 -10.50 4.73
N PRO A 33 -10.73 -9.84 5.86
CA PRO A 33 -10.37 -10.57 7.06
C PRO A 33 -11.60 -11.26 7.64
N ASP A 34 -11.44 -12.51 8.07
CA ASP A 34 -12.50 -13.26 8.73
C ASP A 34 -12.71 -12.79 10.19
N LYS A 35 -13.68 -13.37 10.88
CA LYS A 35 -14.00 -13.02 12.28
C LYS A 35 -12.84 -13.35 13.23
N MET A 36 -12.13 -14.46 13.00
CA MET A 36 -11.02 -14.88 13.84
C MET A 36 -9.80 -13.99 13.65
N GLN A 37 -9.50 -13.58 12.42
CA GLN A 37 -8.41 -12.67 12.10
C GLN A 37 -8.62 -11.29 12.72
N ARG A 38 -9.86 -10.77 12.70
CA ARG A 38 -10.23 -9.53 13.39
C ARG A 38 -10.08 -9.64 14.91
N ALA A 39 -10.60 -10.71 15.51
CA ALA A 39 -10.46 -10.93 16.94
C ALA A 39 -8.99 -11.13 17.36
N ALA A 40 -8.20 -11.80 16.53
CA ALA A 40 -6.76 -11.97 16.76
C ALA A 40 -6.04 -10.61 16.75
N MET A 41 -6.35 -9.74 15.79
CA MET A 41 -5.77 -8.39 15.72
C MET A 41 -6.06 -7.58 17.00
N GLN A 42 -7.29 -7.67 17.53
CA GLN A 42 -7.68 -6.98 18.77
C GLN A 42 -6.96 -7.49 20.03
N SER A 43 -6.45 -8.72 19.98
CA SER A 43 -5.76 -9.35 21.12
C SER A 43 -4.26 -9.10 21.14
N LEU A 44 -3.70 -8.51 20.08
CA LEU A 44 -2.28 -8.21 19.98
C LEU A 44 -1.90 -6.99 20.81
N ALA A 45 -0.64 -6.97 21.26
CA ALA A 45 -0.07 -5.76 21.82
C ALA A 45 0.10 -4.72 20.71
N GLU A 46 -0.04 -3.45 21.06
CA GLU A 46 0.11 -2.32 20.13
C GLU A 46 1.45 -2.35 19.40
N ALA A 47 2.54 -2.63 20.12
CA ALA A 47 3.88 -2.79 19.54
C ALA A 47 3.94 -3.90 18.48
N ASP A 48 3.26 -5.03 18.68
CA ASP A 48 3.23 -6.14 17.70
C ASP A 48 2.48 -5.71 16.42
N VAL A 49 1.42 -4.92 16.57
CA VAL A 49 0.63 -4.41 15.45
C VAL A 49 1.42 -3.38 14.64
N LEU A 50 2.13 -2.48 15.32
CA LEU A 50 3.02 -1.51 14.67
C LEU A 50 4.21 -2.19 13.97
N GLN A 51 4.75 -3.28 14.53
CA GLN A 51 5.77 -4.08 13.85
C GLN A 51 5.24 -4.70 12.55
N LEU A 52 4.00 -5.21 12.55
CA LEU A 52 3.37 -5.71 11.32
C LEU A 52 3.20 -4.60 10.27
N LEU A 53 2.80 -3.39 10.70
CA LEU A 53 2.67 -2.23 9.83
C LEU A 53 4.02 -1.83 9.23
N LEU A 54 5.06 -1.71 10.07
CA LEU A 54 6.41 -1.38 9.65
C LEU A 54 6.94 -2.36 8.60
N GLN A 55 6.83 -3.66 8.87
CA GLN A 55 7.32 -4.68 7.95
C GLN A 55 6.62 -4.59 6.58
N GLN A 56 5.32 -4.34 6.57
CA GLN A 56 4.56 -4.20 5.32
C GLN A 56 4.86 -2.90 4.58
N VAL A 57 5.06 -1.79 5.28
CA VAL A 57 5.54 -0.53 4.67
C VAL A 57 6.91 -0.76 4.01
N PHE A 58 7.84 -1.41 4.71
CA PHE A 58 9.16 -1.74 4.17
C PHE A 58 9.08 -2.63 2.93
N GLU A 59 8.33 -3.74 3.01
CA GLU A 59 8.17 -4.66 1.87
C GLU A 59 7.56 -3.97 0.67
N ARG A 60 6.56 -3.11 0.90
CA ARG A 60 5.90 -2.38 -0.19
C ARG A 60 6.81 -1.32 -0.79
N ALA A 61 7.50 -0.54 0.04
CA ALA A 61 8.45 0.45 -0.42
C ALA A 61 9.62 -0.20 -1.20
N SER A 62 10.04 -1.40 -0.80
CA SER A 62 11.03 -2.20 -1.53
C SER A 62 10.55 -2.58 -2.93
N LEU A 63 9.31 -3.06 -3.03
CA LEU A 63 8.71 -3.45 -4.31
C LEU A 63 8.46 -2.25 -5.23
N ASP A 64 8.08 -1.12 -4.66
CA ASP A 64 7.77 0.10 -5.41
C ASP A 64 9.02 0.98 -5.64
N GLY A 65 10.20 0.59 -5.15
CA GLY A 65 11.48 1.29 -5.36
C GLY A 65 11.63 2.61 -4.59
N VAL A 66 10.83 2.82 -3.54
CA VAL A 66 10.74 4.07 -2.76
C VAL A 66 11.25 3.92 -1.32
N LEU A 67 12.23 3.04 -1.12
CA LEU A 67 12.76 2.72 0.21
C LEU A 67 13.32 3.96 0.93
N ILE A 68 14.08 4.79 0.22
CA ILE A 68 14.71 5.98 0.79
C ILE A 68 13.65 7.01 1.18
N GLU A 69 12.67 7.23 0.32
CA GLU A 69 11.58 8.17 0.52
C GLU A 69 10.66 7.73 1.67
N SER A 70 10.48 6.42 1.85
CA SER A 70 9.72 5.87 2.98
C SER A 70 10.48 5.87 4.31
N PHE A 71 11.77 6.23 4.34
CA PHE A 71 12.61 6.14 5.54
C PHE A 71 12.03 6.93 6.72
N TYR A 72 11.57 8.17 6.47
CA TYR A 72 11.00 9.01 7.53
C TYR A 72 9.77 8.37 8.17
N LEU A 73 8.88 7.82 7.35
CA LEU A 73 7.71 7.10 7.82
C LEU A 73 8.08 5.85 8.63
N GLN A 74 9.07 5.08 8.15
CA GLN A 74 9.57 3.91 8.88
C GLN A 74 10.13 4.31 10.25
N GLN A 75 10.89 5.42 10.32
CA GLN A 75 11.40 5.97 11.58
C GLN A 75 10.29 6.41 12.53
N GLN A 76 9.24 7.05 12.03
CA GLN A 76 8.08 7.41 12.85
C GLN A 76 7.39 6.16 13.43
N ILE A 77 7.18 5.12 12.63
CA ILE A 77 6.61 3.87 13.12
C ILE A 77 7.53 3.22 14.16
N HIS A 78 8.85 3.23 13.96
CA HIS A 78 9.82 2.77 14.95
C HIS A 78 9.71 3.53 16.28
N TRP A 79 9.60 4.86 16.22
CA TRP A 79 9.44 5.69 17.41
C TRP A 79 8.13 5.39 18.17
N GLU A 80 7.03 5.15 17.46
CA GLU A 80 5.77 4.71 18.10
C GLU A 80 5.91 3.32 18.73
N ILE A 81 6.64 2.39 18.11
CA ILE A 81 6.93 1.07 18.71
C ILE A 81 7.67 1.25 20.03
N GLU A 82 8.68 2.12 20.09
CA GLU A 82 9.45 2.36 21.32
C GLU A 82 8.58 2.90 22.46
N LYS A 83 7.65 3.83 22.17
CA LYS A 83 6.69 4.33 23.17
C LYS A 83 5.80 3.23 23.74
N CYS A 84 5.42 2.27 22.92
CA CYS A 84 4.54 1.16 23.30
C CYS A 84 5.30 -0.03 23.92
N SER A 85 6.63 -0.05 23.82
CA SER A 85 7.46 -1.20 24.20
C SER A 85 7.68 -1.29 25.71
N SER A 86 6.78 -2.00 26.38
CA SER A 86 7.10 -2.68 27.66
C SER A 86 7.79 -4.02 27.34
N PRO A 87 8.76 -4.50 28.14
CA PRO A 87 9.45 -5.77 27.90
C PRO A 87 8.49 -6.96 28.12
N ARG A 88 7.61 -7.21 27.16
CA ARG A 88 6.81 -8.42 27.09
C ARG A 88 7.43 -9.33 26.04
N LEU A 89 7.98 -10.45 26.51
CA LEU A 89 8.30 -11.57 25.63
C LEU A 89 6.99 -12.07 25.02
N SER A 90 6.85 -11.94 23.70
CA SER A 90 5.67 -12.41 23.00
C SER A 90 5.56 -13.93 23.13
N SER A 91 4.38 -14.40 23.54
CA SER A 91 4.17 -15.84 23.74
C SER A 91 4.32 -16.62 22.42
N PRO A 92 4.63 -17.93 22.43
CA PRO A 92 4.67 -18.74 21.22
C PRO A 92 3.37 -18.68 20.39
N LYS A 93 2.22 -18.52 21.07
CA LYS A 93 0.91 -18.33 20.44
C LYS A 93 0.84 -16.99 19.72
N THR A 94 1.31 -15.91 20.35
CA THR A 94 1.42 -14.57 19.74
C THR A 94 2.27 -14.61 18.48
N MET A 95 3.45 -15.24 18.54
CA MET A 95 4.36 -15.40 17.40
C MET A 95 3.71 -16.14 16.22
N ARG A 96 2.93 -17.20 16.49
CA ARG A 96 2.19 -17.93 15.46
C ARG A 96 1.09 -17.06 14.84
N THR A 97 0.35 -16.33 15.67
CA THR A 97 -0.68 -15.39 15.23
C THR A 97 -0.09 -14.29 14.35
N MET A 98 1.04 -13.69 14.75
CA MET A 98 1.74 -12.67 13.97
C MET A 98 2.15 -13.21 12.59
N ARG A 99 2.71 -14.42 12.51
CA ARG A 99 3.04 -15.04 11.22
C ARG A 99 1.82 -15.23 10.31
N ASN A 100 0.68 -15.61 10.86
CA ASN A 100 -0.54 -15.77 10.07
C ASN A 100 -1.11 -14.44 9.60
N LEU A 101 -1.11 -13.43 10.47
CA LEU A 101 -1.55 -12.08 10.13
C LEU A 101 -0.63 -11.46 9.10
N HIS A 102 0.69 -11.60 9.23
CA HIS A 102 1.66 -11.16 8.23
C HIS A 102 1.31 -11.69 6.83
N LYS A 103 1.11 -13.01 6.68
CA LYS A 103 0.70 -13.63 5.40
C LYS A 103 -0.62 -13.06 4.84
N LEU A 104 -1.56 -12.72 5.73
CA LEU A 104 -2.81 -12.08 5.33
C LEU A 104 -2.55 -10.67 4.80
N LEU A 105 -1.73 -9.89 5.51
CA LEU A 105 -1.42 -8.50 5.18
C LEU A 105 -0.65 -8.38 3.87
N THR A 106 0.30 -9.28 3.57
CA THR A 106 1.04 -9.31 2.30
C THR A 106 0.12 -9.44 1.08
N ARG A 107 -1.09 -10.01 1.27
CA ARG A 107 -2.09 -10.20 0.20
C ARG A 107 -3.10 -9.05 0.12
N MET A 108 -3.07 -8.13 1.07
CA MET A 108 -3.95 -6.96 1.10
C MET A 108 -3.26 -5.77 0.42
N SER A 109 -4.07 -4.84 -0.10
CA SER A 109 -3.53 -3.53 -0.43
C SER A 109 -3.17 -2.80 0.87
N LEU A 110 -2.14 -1.96 0.82
CA LEU A 110 -1.68 -1.19 1.96
C LEU A 110 -2.81 -0.38 2.63
N LYS A 111 -3.65 0.28 1.83
CA LYS A 111 -4.85 0.98 2.31
C LYS A 111 -5.78 0.08 3.13
N ARG A 112 -6.04 -1.16 2.66
CA ARG A 112 -6.88 -2.11 3.40
C ARG A 112 -6.22 -2.63 4.66
N MET A 113 -4.91 -2.84 4.62
CA MET A 113 -4.16 -3.24 5.80
C MET A 113 -4.27 -2.16 6.90
N ILE A 114 -4.04 -0.90 6.56
CA ILE A 114 -4.15 0.20 7.54
C ILE A 114 -5.57 0.25 8.11
N GLN A 115 -6.61 0.17 7.28
CA GLN A 115 -8.00 0.07 7.74
C GLN A 115 -8.26 -1.13 8.65
N PHE A 116 -7.67 -2.28 8.35
CA PHE A 116 -7.78 -3.46 9.19
C PHE A 116 -7.08 -3.26 10.55
N ILE A 117 -5.94 -2.57 10.56
CA ILE A 117 -5.17 -2.22 11.75
C ILE A 117 -5.88 -1.12 12.57
N GLN A 118 -6.63 -0.20 11.96
CA GLN A 118 -7.44 0.80 12.68
C GLN A 118 -8.49 0.18 13.61
N HIS A 119 -8.87 -1.09 13.41
CA HIS A 119 -9.77 -1.81 14.30
C HIS A 119 -9.06 -2.51 15.48
N SER A 120 -7.74 -2.37 15.58
CA SER A 120 -6.92 -2.74 16.73
C SER A 120 -7.07 -1.72 17.87
N PRO A 121 -6.84 -2.09 19.14
CA PRO A 121 -6.79 -1.15 20.28
C PRO A 121 -5.56 -0.21 20.26
N VAL A 122 -5.07 0.18 19.07
CA VAL A 122 -4.06 1.23 18.91
C VAL A 122 -4.67 2.53 19.39
N ARG A 123 -3.97 3.24 20.29
CA ARG A 123 -4.55 4.41 20.96
C ARG A 123 -4.66 5.64 20.06
N ASP A 124 -3.83 5.71 19.03
CA ASP A 124 -3.77 6.84 18.12
C ASP A 124 -4.18 6.43 16.70
N HIS A 125 -5.47 6.65 16.38
CA HIS A 125 -5.97 6.46 15.02
C HIS A 125 -5.52 7.57 14.05
N SER A 126 -5.20 8.76 14.57
CA SER A 126 -4.74 9.88 13.73
C SER A 126 -3.36 9.59 13.13
N PHE A 127 -2.48 8.93 13.90
CA PHE A 127 -1.22 8.39 13.39
C PHE A 127 -1.41 7.47 12.18
N LEU A 128 -2.39 6.55 12.22
CA LEU A 128 -2.65 5.62 11.12
C LEU A 128 -3.17 6.34 9.86
N ASP A 129 -3.93 7.41 10.03
CA ASP A 129 -4.34 8.27 8.90
C ASP A 129 -3.15 9.03 8.30
N ASP A 130 -2.21 9.46 9.13
CA ASP A 130 -0.95 10.09 8.67
C ASP A 130 -0.08 9.09 7.90
N VAL A 131 0.06 7.85 8.40
CA VAL A 131 0.74 6.77 7.68
C VAL A 131 0.09 6.53 6.32
N GLN A 132 -1.25 6.49 6.28
CA GLN A 132 -1.98 6.30 5.01
C GLN A 132 -1.73 7.46 4.04
N THR A 133 -1.68 8.69 4.55
CA THR A 133 -1.46 9.91 3.76
C THR A 133 -0.04 9.96 3.19
N GLN A 134 0.97 9.71 4.01
CA GLN A 134 2.37 9.66 3.58
C GLN A 134 2.59 8.55 2.54
N MET A 135 1.99 7.37 2.74
CA MET A 135 2.10 6.29 1.75
C MET A 135 1.40 6.61 0.43
N ALA A 136 0.28 7.35 0.48
CA ALA A 136 -0.39 7.82 -0.73
C ALA A 136 0.47 8.84 -1.49
N SER A 137 1.17 9.74 -0.79
CA SER A 137 2.05 10.73 -1.43
C SER A 137 3.28 10.11 -2.06
N LEU A 138 3.88 9.09 -1.44
CA LEU A 138 5.01 8.34 -2.01
C LEU A 138 4.69 7.73 -3.37
N ARG A 139 3.44 7.29 -3.56
CA ARG A 139 2.96 6.73 -4.83
C ARG A 139 2.69 7.79 -5.90
N ALA A 140 2.36 9.01 -5.50
CA ALA A 140 2.11 10.13 -6.42
C ALA A 140 3.41 10.81 -6.89
N GLY A 141 4.51 10.63 -6.16
CA GLY A 141 5.79 11.33 -6.35
C GLY A 141 6.77 10.73 -7.37
N THR A 142 6.41 9.67 -8.11
CA THR A 142 7.33 9.05 -9.10
C THR A 142 7.61 9.91 -10.34
N SER A 143 7.17 11.17 -10.37
CA SER A 143 7.33 12.06 -11.53
C SER A 143 8.40 13.15 -11.36
N ASP A 144 9.05 13.31 -10.21
CA ASP A 144 10.10 14.34 -10.11
C ASP A 144 11.19 14.01 -9.08
N LEU A 145 12.15 13.19 -9.51
CA LEU A 145 13.37 12.86 -8.75
C LEU A 145 14.42 14.01 -8.75
N SER A 146 14.07 15.23 -9.16
CA SER A 146 14.99 16.37 -9.10
C SER A 146 15.03 17.09 -7.74
N GLY A 147 14.10 16.76 -6.82
CA GLY A 147 13.85 17.55 -5.61
C GLY A 147 14.44 17.02 -4.29
N VAL A 148 15.04 15.83 -4.24
CA VAL A 148 15.61 15.30 -2.98
C VAL A 148 16.95 15.99 -2.71
N ARG A 149 16.88 17.25 -2.26
CA ARG A 149 17.95 17.89 -1.49
C ARG A 149 18.10 17.08 -0.21
N LEU A 150 19.09 16.19 -0.25
CA LEU A 150 19.71 15.52 0.89
C LEU A 150 19.84 16.54 2.03
N ALA A 151 18.91 16.51 2.98
CA ALA A 151 19.00 17.33 4.17
C ALA A 151 20.29 16.92 4.88
N LYS A 152 21.22 17.88 4.96
CA LYS A 152 22.54 17.73 5.57
C LYS A 152 22.41 17.00 6.90
N SER A 153 23.01 15.83 6.98
CA SER A 153 23.35 15.15 8.22
C SER A 153 24.12 16.11 9.13
N VAL A 154 23.43 16.68 10.12
CA VAL A 154 24.07 17.25 11.30
C VAL A 154 24.02 16.16 12.36
N TRP A 155 25.02 15.28 12.30
CA TRP A 155 25.45 14.53 13.47
C TRP A 155 26.65 15.30 14.02
N LEU A 156 26.43 16.00 15.13
CA LEU A 156 27.46 16.32 16.12
C LEU A 156 27.36 15.28 17.23
#